data_AF-A0A3D9JPR0-F1
#
_entry.id   AF-A0A3D9JPR0-F1
#
_cell.length_a   1.000
_cell.length_b   1.000
_cell.length_c   1.000
_cell.angle_alpha   90.00
_cell.angle_beta   90.00
_cell.angle_gamma   90.00
#
_symmetry.space_group_name_H-M   'P 1'
#
loop_
_entity.id
_entity.type
_entity.pdbx_description
1 polymer ?
#
loop_
_entity_poly.entity_id
_entity_poly.type
_entity_poly.pdbx_seq_one_letter_code
_entity_poly.pdbx_strand_id
1 'polypeptide(L)'
;MPIPVQGWTIHYATHTFEVERYARQLVDMGDETPLEKVKEALWTKVPEDVRADILKAREKQENSNDKVQSETVEEEDNLDIDEDSGEVREKNIAKKEKKPEDLYDGDMTIAMIEQAFAYDYFEFASSEAISWRVDRENKRLFPAVTNGKWGAYSTGTRRLYWKWQDYLKDTDKPPIGVVAGRQGRLFDVREDDFMRIVAPSQLIRELDIPPEGFHLNLDKIPGEFLVQTVAFFKHFAQQEPPVEAAVYITWNKEKHSYALHCPRQRVSLAEVRADFPHFLDDPDTRIVVYIHSHHLWPADFSGQDDANDKAFAVYGVIGRLNLPMIDMRFRAGFNGQHYEVSAKELFDFSDVTYSDQFPLEWLACVERE
;
A
#
# COMPACT_ATOMS: atom_id res chain seq x y z
N MET A 1 -22.48 -8.13 35.07
CA MET A 1 -23.85 -7.58 35.17
C MET A 1 -24.43 -7.50 33.76
N PRO A 2 -25.59 -8.11 33.50
CA PRO A 2 -26.22 -8.12 32.18
C PRO A 2 -26.92 -6.80 31.83
N ILE A 3 -26.82 -6.40 30.56
CA ILE A 3 -27.51 -5.29 29.89
C ILE A 3 -28.20 -5.85 28.64
N PRO A 4 -29.55 -5.85 28.56
CA PRO A 4 -30.27 -6.24 27.35
C PRO A 4 -29.86 -5.40 26.14
N VAL A 5 -29.64 -6.03 24.99
CA VAL A 5 -29.20 -5.32 23.78
C VAL A 5 -30.29 -4.42 23.18
N GLN A 6 -31.55 -4.86 23.23
CA GLN A 6 -32.66 -4.16 22.59
C GLN A 6 -33.16 -2.95 23.40
N GLY A 7 -33.14 -1.77 22.77
CA GLY A 7 -33.66 -0.52 23.32
C GLY A 7 -32.87 0.00 24.52
N TRP A 8 -31.57 -0.32 24.59
CA TRP A 8 -30.60 0.32 25.47
C TRP A 8 -29.68 1.19 24.64
N THR A 9 -29.37 2.38 25.15
CA THR A 9 -28.52 3.36 24.45
C THR A 9 -27.26 3.72 25.23
N ILE A 10 -26.16 3.89 24.49
CA ILE A 10 -24.91 4.47 24.99
C ILE A 10 -24.90 5.96 24.61
N HIS A 11 -24.71 6.82 25.60
CA HIS A 11 -24.62 8.27 25.42
C HIS A 11 -23.19 8.72 25.72
N TYR A 12 -22.47 9.17 24.68
CA TYR A 12 -21.08 9.60 24.81
C TYR A 12 -20.78 10.78 23.90
N ALA A 13 -19.96 11.72 24.40
CA ALA A 13 -19.82 13.06 23.84
C ALA A 13 -21.21 13.68 23.57
N THR A 14 -21.55 13.96 22.31
CA THR A 14 -22.86 14.49 21.90
C THR A 14 -23.76 13.45 21.23
N HIS A 15 -23.27 12.22 21.06
CA HIS A 15 -23.94 11.17 20.29
C HIS A 15 -24.71 10.18 21.17
N THR A 16 -25.66 9.48 20.55
CA THR A 16 -26.42 8.37 21.13
C THR A 16 -26.33 7.17 20.20
N PHE A 17 -25.98 6.00 20.74
CA PHE A 17 -25.82 4.76 20.00
C PHE A 17 -26.70 3.66 20.59
N GLU A 18 -27.37 2.87 19.76
CA GLU A 18 -28.02 1.64 20.23
C GLU A 18 -26.95 0.60 20.61
N VAL A 19 -27.12 -0.09 21.75
CA VAL A 19 -26.22 -1.18 22.17
C VAL A 19 -26.17 -2.29 21.12
N GLU A 20 -27.23 -2.46 20.33
CA GLU A 20 -27.32 -3.41 19.21
C GLU A 20 -26.23 -3.22 18.14
N ARG A 21 -25.79 -1.97 17.89
CA ARG A 21 -24.65 -1.71 16.99
C ARG A 21 -23.39 -2.41 17.47
N TYR A 22 -23.10 -2.29 18.77
CA TYR A 22 -21.90 -2.84 19.39
C TYR A 22 -21.97 -4.35 19.61
N ALA A 23 -23.18 -4.91 19.82
CA ALA A 23 -23.40 -6.35 19.81
C ALA A 23 -23.02 -6.97 18.45
N ARG A 24 -23.49 -6.38 17.34
CA ARG A 24 -23.15 -6.83 15.97
C ARG A 24 -21.65 -6.73 15.70
N GLN A 25 -21.02 -5.64 16.14
CA GLN A 25 -19.59 -5.40 15.95
C GLN A 25 -18.71 -6.48 16.62
N LEU A 26 -19.08 -6.99 17.80
CA LEU A 26 -18.35 -8.11 18.43
C LEU A 26 -18.50 -9.42 17.65
N VAL A 27 -19.70 -9.68 17.12
CA VAL A 27 -19.97 -10.86 16.28
C VAL A 27 -19.14 -10.80 14.99
N ASP A 28 -19.03 -9.63 14.36
CA ASP A 28 -18.18 -9.39 13.18
C ASP A 28 -16.68 -9.51 13.50
N MET A 29 -16.26 -9.23 14.75
CA MET A 29 -14.89 -9.37 15.24
C MET A 29 -14.55 -10.80 15.71
N GLY A 30 -15.54 -11.66 15.94
CA GLY A 30 -15.38 -13.07 16.26
C GLY A 30 -14.87 -13.39 17.67
N ASP A 31 -15.54 -12.87 18.71
CA ASP A 31 -15.56 -13.24 20.15
C ASP A 31 -14.28 -13.59 20.95
N GLU A 32 -13.13 -13.94 20.36
CA GLU A 32 -11.94 -14.49 21.06
C GLU A 32 -10.67 -13.62 20.99
N THR A 33 -10.81 -12.31 20.83
CA THR A 33 -9.69 -11.36 21.01
C THR A 33 -9.78 -10.65 22.37
N PRO A 34 -9.20 -11.21 23.46
CA PRO A 34 -8.92 -10.46 24.68
C PRO A 34 -8.25 -9.13 24.38
N LEU A 35 -8.58 -8.10 25.16
CA LEU A 35 -8.03 -6.75 25.00
C LEU A 35 -6.50 -6.73 24.91
N GLU A 36 -5.81 -7.62 25.63
CA GLU A 36 -4.35 -7.79 25.53
C GLU A 36 -3.87 -8.41 24.21
N LYS A 37 -4.58 -9.40 23.65
CA LYS A 37 -4.25 -9.91 22.29
C LYS A 37 -4.49 -8.83 21.23
N VAL A 38 -5.49 -7.97 21.42
CA VAL A 38 -5.72 -6.81 20.54
C VAL A 38 -4.54 -5.83 20.66
N LYS A 39 -4.17 -5.42 21.88
CA LYS A 39 -3.00 -4.56 22.14
C LYS A 39 -1.70 -5.13 21.55
N GLU A 40 -1.46 -6.43 21.70
CA GLU A 40 -0.27 -7.12 21.18
C GLU A 40 -0.27 -7.24 19.64
N ALA A 41 -1.40 -7.61 19.04
CA ALA A 41 -1.57 -7.66 17.57
C ALA A 41 -1.49 -6.26 16.93
N LEU A 42 -1.87 -5.21 17.67
CA LEU A 42 -1.72 -3.82 17.24
C LEU A 42 -0.27 -3.34 17.37
N TRP A 43 0.40 -3.68 18.47
CA TRP A 43 1.82 -3.37 18.70
C TRP A 43 2.70 -3.99 17.61
N THR A 44 2.47 -5.27 17.31
CA THR A 44 3.19 -6.01 16.25
C THR A 44 2.94 -5.51 14.83
N LYS A 45 1.94 -4.63 14.60
CA LYS A 45 1.66 -3.95 13.33
C LYS A 45 2.14 -2.49 13.25
N VAL A 46 2.78 -1.95 14.29
CA VAL A 46 3.43 -0.61 14.22
C VAL A 46 4.78 -0.73 13.53
N PRO A 47 5.19 0.17 12.61
CA PRO A 47 6.57 0.23 12.09
C PRO A 47 7.63 0.34 13.20
N GLU A 48 8.81 -0.27 13.02
CA GLU A 48 9.82 -0.39 14.10
C GLU A 48 10.39 0.96 14.55
N ASP A 49 10.57 1.90 13.63
CA ASP A 49 10.98 3.28 13.89
C ASP A 49 9.97 4.00 14.81
N VAL A 50 8.68 3.87 14.51
CA VAL A 50 7.60 4.42 15.34
C VAL A 50 7.54 3.73 16.71
N ARG A 51 7.75 2.41 16.81
CA ARG A 51 7.87 1.72 18.11
C ARG A 51 9.04 2.25 18.94
N ALA A 52 10.21 2.46 18.32
CA ALA A 52 11.39 2.94 19.01
C ALA A 52 11.20 4.32 19.64
N ASP A 53 10.47 5.22 18.97
CA ASP A 53 10.18 6.55 19.51
C ASP A 53 9.10 6.52 20.61
N ILE A 54 8.11 5.61 20.52
CA ILE A 54 7.15 5.36 21.61
C ILE A 54 7.86 4.82 22.86
N LEU A 55 8.80 3.88 22.70
CA LEU A 55 9.55 3.29 23.81
C LEU A 55 10.42 4.34 24.52
N LYS A 56 11.16 5.18 23.77
CA LYS A 56 11.92 6.31 24.35
C LYS A 56 11.02 7.28 25.12
N ALA A 57 9.79 7.51 24.67
CA ALA A 57 8.84 8.35 25.37
C ALA A 57 8.35 7.70 26.68
N ARG A 58 8.18 6.37 26.71
CA ARG A 58 7.82 5.58 27.91
C ARG A 58 8.95 5.52 28.93
N GLU A 59 10.19 5.19 28.53
CA GLU A 59 11.36 5.19 29.42
C GLU A 59 11.52 6.55 30.14
N LYS A 60 11.24 7.65 29.42
CA LYS A 60 11.30 9.01 29.97
C LYS A 60 10.18 9.32 30.98
N GLN A 61 9.06 8.60 30.93
CA GLN A 61 7.99 8.67 31.93
C GLN A 61 8.24 7.72 33.11
N GLU A 62 8.74 6.52 32.88
CA GLU A 62 9.04 5.53 33.94
C GLU A 62 10.10 6.08 34.91
N ASN A 63 11.17 6.69 34.39
CA ASN A 63 12.17 7.42 35.17
C ASN A 63 11.60 8.62 35.98
N SER A 64 10.35 9.03 35.77
CA SER A 64 9.64 10.02 36.60
C SER A 64 8.65 9.40 37.59
N ASN A 65 8.15 8.19 37.31
CA ASN A 65 7.16 7.47 38.10
C ASN A 65 7.81 6.65 39.25
N ASP A 66 9.04 6.17 39.07
CA ASP A 66 9.85 5.41 40.06
C ASP A 66 10.07 6.13 41.41
N LYS A 67 9.69 7.41 41.49
CA LYS A 67 9.83 8.24 42.70
C LYS A 67 8.59 8.29 43.60
N VAL A 68 7.50 7.59 43.23
CA VAL A 68 6.17 7.83 43.83
C VAL A 68 5.44 6.58 44.34
N GLN A 69 5.75 5.37 43.86
CA GLN A 69 4.96 4.17 44.19
C GLN A 69 5.79 3.02 44.76
N SER A 70 5.91 3.02 46.09
CA SER A 70 6.22 1.84 46.90
C SER A 70 5.17 1.68 47.99
N GLU A 71 4.16 0.83 47.78
CA GLU A 71 3.40 0.10 48.84
C GLU A 71 2.25 -0.76 48.25
N THR A 72 2.35 -2.08 48.44
CA THR A 72 1.29 -3.13 48.60
C THR A 72 0.19 -3.34 47.50
N VAL A 73 -0.04 -4.53 46.90
CA VAL A 73 -0.36 -5.90 47.43
C VAL A 73 -1.82 -6.01 47.95
N GLU A 74 -2.67 -7.01 47.65
CA GLU A 74 -2.51 -8.44 47.20
C GLU A 74 -3.53 -8.84 46.07
N GLU A 75 -3.61 -10.12 45.65
CA GLU A 75 -4.61 -10.72 44.69
C GLU A 75 -5.51 -11.78 45.39
N GLU A 76 -6.74 -12.05 44.89
CA GLU A 76 -7.50 -13.30 45.21
C GLU A 76 -8.36 -13.80 44.01
N ASP A 77 -8.48 -15.13 43.92
CA ASP A 77 -9.16 -15.92 42.87
C ASP A 77 -10.71 -15.91 42.95
N ASN A 78 -11.38 -16.45 41.91
CA ASN A 78 -12.21 -17.66 42.07
C ASN A 78 -12.76 -18.24 40.74
N LEU A 79 -12.80 -19.57 40.68
CA LEU A 79 -13.53 -20.41 39.71
C LEU A 79 -14.74 -21.04 40.44
N ASP A 80 -15.74 -21.53 39.70
CA ASP A 80 -16.76 -22.43 40.26
C ASP A 80 -16.96 -23.67 39.38
N ILE A 81 -17.07 -24.83 40.04
CA ILE A 81 -17.30 -26.16 39.47
C ILE A 81 -18.53 -26.72 40.20
N ASP A 82 -19.51 -27.25 39.47
CA ASP A 82 -20.71 -27.84 40.07
C ASP A 82 -20.50 -29.34 40.34
N GLU A 83 -20.41 -29.73 41.62
CA GLU A 83 -19.86 -31.02 42.06
C GLU A 83 -20.85 -32.22 42.01
N ASP A 84 -22.14 -32.01 41.75
CA ASP A 84 -23.18 -33.00 42.10
C ASP A 84 -23.79 -33.82 40.93
N SER A 85 -23.14 -33.89 39.75
CA SER A 85 -23.63 -34.79 38.67
C SER A 85 -22.63 -35.29 37.62
N GLY A 86 -21.50 -34.62 37.39
CA GLY A 86 -20.44 -35.12 36.48
C GLY A 86 -20.81 -35.32 35.00
N GLU A 87 -21.91 -34.71 34.52
CA GLU A 87 -22.40 -34.87 33.14
C GLU A 87 -22.46 -33.54 32.37
N VAL A 88 -21.56 -33.34 31.41
CA VAL A 88 -21.66 -32.25 30.44
C VAL A 88 -22.71 -32.63 29.39
N ARG A 89 -23.83 -31.90 29.35
CA ARG A 89 -24.94 -32.15 28.41
C ARG A 89 -25.12 -31.00 27.40
N GLU A 90 -24.61 -31.20 26.19
CA GLU A 90 -24.91 -30.31 25.07
C GLU A 90 -26.40 -30.37 24.68
N LYS A 91 -27.05 -29.20 24.57
CA LYS A 91 -28.41 -29.09 24.03
C LYS A 91 -28.36 -28.78 22.53
N ASN A 92 -28.58 -29.80 21.71
CA ASN A 92 -28.86 -29.64 20.28
C ASN A 92 -30.15 -28.81 20.08
N ILE A 93 -30.06 -27.69 19.35
CA ILE A 93 -31.20 -26.89 18.89
C ILE A 93 -31.12 -26.73 17.37
N ALA A 94 -32.24 -26.94 16.69
CA ALA A 94 -32.32 -26.97 15.23
C ALA A 94 -32.00 -25.60 14.59
N LYS A 95 -31.17 -25.61 13.53
CA LYS A 95 -30.84 -24.41 12.75
C LYS A 95 -32.06 -23.89 11.98
N LYS A 96 -32.59 -22.75 12.43
CA LYS A 96 -33.27 -21.78 11.57
C LYS A 96 -32.22 -20.79 11.06
N GLU A 97 -32.26 -20.43 9.78
CA GLU A 97 -31.45 -19.32 9.28
C GLU A 97 -31.92 -18.02 9.94
N LYS A 98 -31.04 -17.43 10.77
CA LYS A 98 -31.22 -16.13 11.44
C LYS A 98 -30.77 -15.02 10.46
N LYS A 99 -31.52 -13.92 10.39
CA LYS A 99 -31.10 -12.73 9.64
C LYS A 99 -30.03 -11.94 10.41
N PRO A 100 -29.32 -10.97 9.79
CA PRO A 100 -28.41 -10.03 10.48
C PRO A 100 -29.03 -9.33 11.70
N GLU A 101 -30.34 -9.13 11.66
CA GLU A 101 -31.19 -8.49 12.69
C GLU A 101 -31.56 -9.43 13.87
N ASP A 102 -31.30 -10.74 13.76
CA ASP A 102 -31.65 -11.77 14.75
C ASP A 102 -30.43 -12.30 15.55
N LEU A 103 -29.23 -11.74 15.32
CA LEU A 103 -27.96 -12.38 15.69
C LEU A 103 -27.51 -12.21 17.15
N TYR A 104 -28.10 -11.30 17.93
CA TYR A 104 -27.82 -11.18 19.36
C TYR A 104 -29.08 -10.82 20.16
N ASP A 105 -29.76 -11.85 20.68
CA ASP A 105 -30.94 -11.76 21.57
C ASP A 105 -30.58 -11.83 23.07
N GLY A 106 -29.29 -12.00 23.38
CA GLY A 106 -28.76 -12.07 24.74
C GLY A 106 -28.46 -10.72 25.38
N ASP A 107 -28.15 -10.76 26.67
CA ASP A 107 -27.59 -9.62 27.39
C ASP A 107 -26.09 -9.47 27.09
N MET A 108 -25.60 -8.24 26.98
CA MET A 108 -24.16 -7.95 27.01
C MET A 108 -23.70 -7.65 28.44
N THR A 109 -22.43 -7.93 28.75
CA THR A 109 -21.80 -7.37 29.96
C THR A 109 -21.21 -5.99 29.68
N ILE A 110 -21.02 -5.17 30.71
CA ILE A 110 -20.32 -3.89 30.58
C ILE A 110 -18.92 -4.07 29.96
N ALA A 111 -18.19 -5.14 30.29
CA ALA A 111 -16.89 -5.43 29.70
C ALA A 111 -16.95 -5.70 28.18
N MET A 112 -17.99 -6.41 27.70
CA MET A 112 -18.21 -6.63 26.27
C MET A 112 -18.58 -5.33 25.54
N ILE A 113 -19.45 -4.52 26.16
CA ILE A 113 -19.79 -3.20 25.63
C ILE A 113 -18.54 -2.31 25.58
N GLU A 114 -17.70 -2.33 26.61
CA GLU A 114 -16.44 -1.58 26.68
C GLU A 114 -15.43 -2.04 25.62
N GLN A 115 -15.28 -3.35 25.40
CA GLN A 115 -14.42 -3.92 24.36
C GLN A 115 -14.85 -3.44 22.95
N ALA A 116 -16.16 -3.48 22.66
CA ALA A 116 -16.71 -2.99 21.40
C ALA A 116 -16.59 -1.46 21.25
N PHE A 117 -16.81 -0.72 22.34
CA PHE A 117 -16.77 0.74 22.35
C PHE A 117 -15.34 1.28 22.24
N ALA A 118 -14.37 0.62 22.88
CA ALA A 118 -12.95 0.90 22.76
C ALA A 118 -12.41 0.71 21.32
N TYR A 119 -13.02 -0.20 20.55
CA TYR A 119 -12.71 -0.34 19.14
C TYR A 119 -13.18 0.85 18.29
N ASP A 120 -14.19 1.62 18.71
CA ASP A 120 -14.59 2.88 18.04
C ASP A 120 -13.89 4.11 18.63
N TYR A 121 -13.61 4.11 19.94
CA TYR A 121 -13.17 5.28 20.70
C TYR A 121 -11.82 5.05 21.39
N PHE A 122 -10.79 5.70 20.84
CA PHE A 122 -9.40 5.60 21.28
C PHE A 122 -9.20 5.80 22.79
N GLU A 123 -9.85 6.78 23.39
CA GLU A 123 -9.74 7.10 24.81
C GLU A 123 -10.22 5.95 25.73
N PHE A 124 -11.03 5.01 25.23
CA PHE A 124 -11.39 3.77 25.94
C PHE A 124 -10.47 2.59 25.59
N ALA A 125 -9.79 2.59 24.44
CA ALA A 125 -8.72 1.62 24.16
C ALA A 125 -7.43 1.88 24.99
N SER A 126 -7.26 3.11 25.48
CA SER A 126 -6.00 3.62 26.05
C SER A 126 -6.05 4.00 27.52
N SER A 127 -7.21 3.88 28.17
CA SER A 127 -7.38 4.24 29.58
C SER A 127 -7.39 3.00 30.48
N GLU A 128 -6.53 3.03 31.50
CA GLU A 128 -6.48 2.02 32.57
C GLU A 128 -7.64 2.17 33.58
N ALA A 129 -8.37 3.29 33.53
CA ALA A 129 -9.51 3.58 34.39
C ALA A 129 -10.70 4.08 33.54
N ILE A 130 -11.67 3.19 33.33
CA ILE A 130 -12.93 3.45 32.64
C ILE A 130 -14.07 3.20 33.63
N SER A 131 -15.09 4.04 33.59
CA SER A 131 -16.29 3.91 34.41
C SER A 131 -17.54 3.97 33.55
N TRP A 132 -18.55 3.20 33.93
CA TRP A 132 -19.85 3.17 33.26
C TRP A 132 -20.94 3.52 34.26
N ARG A 133 -21.59 4.68 34.09
CA ARG A 133 -22.82 4.98 34.80
C ARG A 133 -23.99 4.31 34.07
N VAL A 134 -24.75 3.50 34.80
CA VAL A 134 -25.91 2.76 34.30
C VAL A 134 -27.19 3.40 34.84
N ASP A 135 -28.01 3.96 33.95
CA ASP A 135 -29.36 4.44 34.25
C ASP A 135 -30.36 3.38 33.75
N ARG A 136 -30.80 2.53 34.70
CA ARG A 136 -31.71 1.41 34.42
C ARG A 136 -33.15 1.85 34.11
N GLU A 137 -33.58 3.00 34.63
CA GLU A 137 -34.95 3.49 34.46
C GLU A 137 -35.17 3.94 33.02
N ASN A 138 -34.18 4.64 32.45
CA ASN A 138 -34.22 5.12 31.07
C ASN A 138 -33.49 4.21 30.06
N LYS A 139 -32.91 3.08 30.51
CA LYS A 139 -32.09 2.14 29.72
C LYS A 139 -30.87 2.81 29.05
N ARG A 140 -30.12 3.61 29.81
CA ARG A 140 -28.98 4.38 29.31
C ARG A 140 -27.66 3.99 29.95
N LEU A 141 -26.61 3.99 29.16
CA LEU A 141 -25.23 3.83 29.56
C LEU A 141 -24.44 5.12 29.28
N PHE A 142 -23.62 5.54 30.22
CA PHE A 142 -22.74 6.71 30.08
C PHE A 142 -21.31 6.29 30.42
N PRO A 143 -20.45 6.04 29.41
CA PRO A 143 -19.05 5.75 29.63
C PRO A 143 -18.27 7.03 29.91
N ALA A 144 -17.34 6.95 30.86
CA ALA A 144 -16.44 8.05 31.21
C ALA A 144 -15.05 7.49 31.56
N VAL A 145 -14.03 8.02 30.88
CA VAL A 145 -12.62 7.83 31.24
C VAL A 145 -12.34 8.58 32.54
N THR A 146 -11.86 7.88 33.56
CA THR A 146 -11.75 8.42 34.92
C THR A 146 -10.34 8.66 35.43
N ASN A 147 -9.28 8.15 34.75
CA ASN A 147 -7.88 8.58 34.94
C ASN A 147 -6.96 7.95 33.86
N GLY A 148 -7.00 8.45 32.62
CA GLY A 148 -6.11 7.98 31.53
C GLY A 148 -4.86 8.86 31.34
N LYS A 149 -3.66 8.26 31.25
CA LYS A 149 -2.48 8.93 30.67
C LYS A 149 -2.67 9.02 29.15
N TRP A 150 -2.74 10.24 28.63
CA TRP A 150 -3.01 10.49 27.21
C TRP A 150 -1.83 10.09 26.29
N GLY A 151 -1.88 8.89 25.68
CA GLY A 151 -1.00 8.57 24.54
C GLY A 151 -0.88 7.08 24.18
N ALA A 152 -1.63 6.62 23.17
CA ALA A 152 -1.55 5.22 22.68
C ALA A 152 -2.15 4.90 21.27
N TYR A 153 -2.30 5.86 20.34
CA TYR A 153 -2.81 5.65 18.94
C TYR A 153 -4.24 5.11 18.76
N SER A 154 -5.01 5.73 17.85
CA SER A 154 -6.38 5.31 17.54
C SER A 154 -6.48 3.93 16.89
N THR A 155 -7.39 3.13 17.43
CA THR A 155 -7.83 1.82 16.92
C THR A 155 -9.28 1.83 16.40
N GLY A 156 -9.88 3.04 16.37
CA GLY A 156 -11.23 3.33 15.86
C GLY A 156 -11.56 2.59 14.57
N THR A 157 -12.81 2.18 14.37
CA THR A 157 -13.32 1.80 13.04
C THR A 157 -13.18 3.00 12.09
N ARG A 158 -12.06 3.11 11.37
CA ARG A 158 -11.79 4.25 10.47
C ARG A 158 -12.48 4.06 9.13
N ARG A 159 -13.39 4.96 8.75
CA ARG A 159 -13.97 4.98 7.40
C ARG A 159 -13.13 5.85 6.47
N LEU A 160 -12.76 5.29 5.32
CA LEU A 160 -11.98 5.96 4.27
C LEU A 160 -12.89 6.74 3.31
N TYR A 161 -12.51 7.99 3.01
CA TYR A 161 -13.23 8.87 2.09
C TYR A 161 -12.27 9.50 1.07
N TRP A 162 -12.49 9.22 -0.21
CA TRP A 162 -11.70 9.82 -1.29
C TRP A 162 -11.98 11.31 -1.52
N LYS A 163 -13.09 11.83 -0.97
CA LYS A 163 -13.45 13.25 -1.07
C LYS A 163 -14.01 13.76 0.25
N TRP A 164 -13.60 14.97 0.61
CA TRP A 164 -14.15 15.73 1.73
C TRP A 164 -15.68 15.87 1.71
N GLN A 165 -16.28 16.03 0.53
CA GLN A 165 -17.74 16.13 0.41
C GLN A 165 -18.47 14.83 0.77
N ASP A 166 -17.83 13.68 0.61
CA ASP A 166 -18.46 12.39 0.90
C ASP A 166 -18.45 12.18 2.43
N TYR A 167 -17.35 12.52 3.11
CA TYR A 167 -17.26 12.62 4.58
C TYR A 167 -18.33 13.53 5.20
N LEU A 168 -18.60 14.69 4.58
CA LEU A 168 -19.62 15.63 5.06
C LEU A 168 -21.05 15.13 4.87
N LYS A 169 -21.32 14.35 3.80
CA LYS A 169 -22.66 13.79 3.52
C LYS A 169 -22.96 12.53 4.32
N ASP A 170 -21.93 11.84 4.80
CA ASP A 170 -22.09 10.62 5.59
C ASP A 170 -22.68 10.94 6.97
N THR A 171 -23.94 10.55 7.18
CA THR A 171 -24.69 10.74 8.42
C THR A 171 -24.53 9.59 9.41
N ASP A 172 -23.93 8.46 8.98
CA ASP A 172 -23.64 7.28 9.82
C ASP A 172 -22.13 7.02 9.80
N LYS A 173 -21.34 8.10 9.84
CA LYS A 173 -19.88 8.01 9.90
C LYS A 173 -19.43 7.55 11.29
N PRO A 174 -18.39 6.70 11.38
CA PRO A 174 -17.77 6.40 12.66
C PRO A 174 -17.06 7.64 13.23
N PRO A 175 -16.66 7.62 14.52
CA PRO A 175 -16.08 8.78 15.20
C PRO A 175 -14.75 9.28 14.58
N ILE A 176 -14.08 8.42 13.80
CA ILE A 176 -12.85 8.73 13.09
C ILE A 176 -13.02 8.43 11.60
N GLY A 177 -12.89 9.46 10.76
CA GLY A 177 -12.78 9.33 9.31
C GLY A 177 -11.34 9.54 8.84
N VAL A 178 -11.01 8.99 7.67
CA VAL A 178 -9.75 9.26 6.97
C VAL A 178 -10.09 9.84 5.60
N VAL A 179 -9.64 11.06 5.32
CA VAL A 179 -10.01 11.80 4.09
C VAL A 179 -8.80 12.08 3.22
N ALA A 180 -8.90 11.81 1.92
CA ALA A 180 -7.90 12.20 0.94
C ALA A 180 -7.95 13.69 0.60
N GLY A 181 -6.80 14.37 0.69
CA GLY A 181 -6.63 15.76 0.30
C GLY A 181 -6.08 15.92 -1.13
N ARG A 182 -6.33 17.08 -1.75
CA ARG A 182 -5.93 17.39 -3.14
C ARG A 182 -4.42 17.27 -3.41
N GLN A 183 -3.58 17.36 -2.38
CA GLN A 183 -2.12 17.24 -2.48
C GLN A 183 -1.62 15.78 -2.35
N GLY A 184 -2.50 14.77 -2.46
CA GLY A 184 -2.16 13.35 -2.29
C GLY A 184 -1.99 12.90 -0.83
N ARG A 185 -2.06 13.83 0.14
CA ARG A 185 -1.95 13.52 1.58
C ARG A 185 -3.29 13.08 2.17
N LEU A 186 -3.26 12.07 3.04
CA LEU A 186 -4.41 11.62 3.82
C LEU A 186 -4.48 12.34 5.17
N PHE A 187 -5.69 12.54 5.69
CA PHE A 187 -5.96 13.27 6.93
C PHE A 187 -6.89 12.44 7.83
N ASP A 188 -6.51 12.27 9.10
CA ASP A 188 -7.44 11.79 10.12
C ASP A 188 -8.40 12.94 10.49
N VAL A 189 -9.69 12.62 10.57
CA VAL A 189 -10.77 13.56 10.90
C VAL A 189 -11.55 12.98 12.07
N ARG A 190 -11.67 13.76 13.15
CA ARG A 190 -12.53 13.44 14.30
C ARG A 190 -13.53 14.58 14.48
N GLU A 191 -14.80 14.23 14.63
CA GLU A 191 -15.92 15.19 14.72
C GLU A 191 -16.96 14.76 15.75
N ASP A 192 -17.47 15.75 16.47
CA ASP A 192 -18.73 15.72 17.21
C ASP A 192 -19.49 17.04 17.01
N ASP A 193 -20.65 17.23 17.66
CA ASP A 193 -21.47 18.44 17.48
C ASP A 193 -20.82 19.72 18.04
N PHE A 194 -19.75 19.59 18.85
CA PHE A 194 -19.02 20.72 19.41
C PHE A 194 -17.78 21.09 18.60
N MET A 195 -17.05 20.11 18.07
CA MET A 195 -15.79 20.35 17.39
C MET A 195 -15.44 19.33 16.30
N ARG A 196 -14.65 19.80 15.33
CA ARG A 196 -13.94 18.95 14.36
C ARG A 196 -12.44 19.23 14.40
N ILE A 197 -11.63 18.18 14.49
CA ILE A 197 -10.20 18.22 14.20
C ILE A 197 -9.96 17.53 12.85
N VAL A 198 -9.16 18.17 12.00
CA VAL A 198 -8.59 17.58 10.78
C VAL A 198 -7.07 17.67 10.94
N ALA A 199 -6.41 16.51 11.06
CA ALA A 199 -4.96 16.42 11.20
C ALA A 199 -4.38 15.59 10.05
N PRO A 200 -3.20 15.94 9.50
CA PRO A 200 -2.57 15.10 8.49
C PRO A 200 -2.16 13.76 9.12
N SER A 201 -2.54 12.65 8.49
CA SER A 201 -2.19 11.33 9.04
C SER A 201 -0.70 11.01 8.85
N GLN A 202 -0.19 10.15 9.73
CA GLN A 202 1.14 9.57 9.63
C GLN A 202 1.10 8.11 9.12
N LEU A 203 0.05 7.36 9.48
CA LEU A 203 -0.11 5.95 9.09
C LEU A 203 -1.59 5.55 9.04
N ILE A 204 -2.04 5.19 7.84
CA ILE A 204 -3.33 4.55 7.60
C ILE A 204 -3.04 3.05 7.52
N ARG A 205 -3.50 2.30 8.53
CA ARG A 205 -3.18 0.87 8.72
C ARG A 205 -4.05 -0.03 7.84
N GLU A 206 -5.11 0.56 7.30
CA GLU A 206 -6.15 -0.02 6.46
C GLU A 206 -5.78 0.00 4.97
N LEU A 207 -4.62 0.57 4.62
CA LEU A 207 -4.10 0.66 3.25
C LEU A 207 -2.77 -0.10 3.15
N ASP A 208 -2.60 -0.79 2.01
CA ASP A 208 -1.34 -1.44 1.67
C ASP A 208 -0.23 -0.42 1.38
N ILE A 209 1.02 -0.85 1.58
CA ILE A 209 2.21 -0.16 1.07
C ILE A 209 2.51 -0.75 -0.31
N PRO A 210 2.22 -0.04 -1.43
CA PRO A 210 2.51 -0.55 -2.75
C PRO A 210 4.04 -0.60 -2.97
N PRO A 211 4.56 -1.60 -3.71
CA PRO A 211 5.97 -1.59 -4.12
C PRO A 211 6.22 -0.43 -5.09
N GLU A 212 7.15 0.46 -4.73
CA GLU A 212 7.58 1.57 -5.58
C GLU A 212 8.63 1.11 -6.60
N GLY A 213 8.63 1.72 -7.79
CA GLY A 213 9.66 1.52 -8.81
C GLY A 213 9.14 0.98 -10.14
N PHE A 214 10.05 0.45 -10.95
CA PHE A 214 9.73 -0.18 -12.24
C PHE A 214 9.33 -1.65 -12.02
N HIS A 215 8.26 -2.08 -12.71
CA HIS A 215 7.87 -3.49 -12.75
C HIS A 215 7.45 -3.88 -14.16
N LEU A 216 8.13 -4.88 -14.72
CA LEU A 216 7.78 -5.46 -16.01
C LEU A 216 6.67 -6.49 -15.81
N ASN A 217 5.45 -6.18 -16.24
CA ASN A 217 4.28 -7.09 -16.21
C ASN A 217 4.34 -8.24 -17.25
N LEU A 218 5.46 -8.35 -17.96
CA LEU A 218 5.72 -9.33 -19.01
C LEU A 218 6.92 -10.18 -18.59
N ASP A 219 7.10 -11.34 -19.22
CA ASP A 219 8.35 -12.06 -19.13
C ASP A 219 9.53 -11.16 -19.58
N LYS A 220 10.73 -11.41 -19.06
CA LYS A 220 11.89 -10.61 -19.46
C LYS A 220 12.20 -10.79 -20.94
N ILE A 221 12.71 -9.72 -21.55
CA ILE A 221 13.07 -9.74 -22.97
C ILE A 221 14.30 -10.66 -23.15
N PRO A 222 14.33 -11.55 -24.15
CA PRO A 222 15.52 -12.37 -24.44
C PRO A 222 16.76 -11.50 -24.65
N GLY A 223 17.81 -11.70 -23.86
CA GLY A 223 19.02 -10.85 -23.88
C GLY A 223 19.82 -10.94 -25.17
N GLU A 224 19.55 -11.92 -26.03
CA GLU A 224 20.00 -11.97 -27.43
C GLU A 224 19.58 -10.71 -28.19
N PHE A 225 18.44 -10.10 -27.84
CA PHE A 225 17.98 -8.85 -28.45
C PHE A 225 18.96 -7.72 -28.13
N LEU A 226 19.46 -7.66 -26.89
CA LEU A 226 20.46 -6.67 -26.50
C LEU A 226 21.82 -6.96 -27.16
N VAL A 227 22.23 -8.22 -27.26
CA VAL A 227 23.46 -8.61 -27.97
C VAL A 227 23.41 -8.23 -29.45
N GLN A 228 22.30 -8.55 -30.13
CA GLN A 228 22.08 -8.21 -31.54
C GLN A 228 22.02 -6.69 -31.77
N THR A 229 21.41 -5.96 -30.84
CA THR A 229 21.41 -4.48 -30.82
C THR A 229 22.83 -3.93 -30.71
N VAL A 230 23.63 -4.44 -29.78
CA VAL A 230 25.04 -4.03 -29.59
C VAL A 230 25.88 -4.35 -30.82
N ALA A 231 25.69 -5.51 -31.45
CA ALA A 231 26.39 -5.88 -32.68
C ALA A 231 26.07 -4.91 -33.84
N PHE A 232 24.80 -4.59 -34.04
CA PHE A 232 24.34 -3.60 -35.02
C PHE A 232 24.92 -2.20 -34.75
N PHE A 233 24.91 -1.74 -33.50
CA PHE A 233 25.46 -0.43 -33.14
C PHE A 233 26.99 -0.37 -33.28
N LYS A 234 27.71 -1.44 -32.90
CA LYS A 234 29.17 -1.56 -33.12
C LYS A 234 29.52 -1.42 -34.61
N HIS A 235 28.72 -1.99 -35.50
CA HIS A 235 28.95 -1.89 -36.95
C HIS A 235 28.98 -0.44 -37.43
N PHE A 236 28.06 0.42 -36.97
CA PHE A 236 28.02 1.84 -37.35
C PHE A 236 29.04 2.69 -36.58
N ALA A 237 29.33 2.36 -35.32
CA ALA A 237 30.38 3.03 -34.53
C ALA A 237 31.81 2.77 -35.05
N GLN A 238 32.01 1.76 -35.91
CA GLN A 238 33.28 1.44 -36.58
C GLN A 238 33.43 2.07 -37.97
N GLN A 239 32.38 2.73 -38.49
CA GLN A 239 32.45 3.46 -39.77
C GLN A 239 33.06 4.85 -39.59
N GLU A 240 33.53 5.44 -40.69
CA GLU A 240 33.99 6.83 -40.74
C GLU A 240 33.01 7.69 -41.55
N PRO A 241 32.56 8.85 -41.04
CA PRO A 241 32.47 9.16 -39.61
C PRO A 241 31.55 8.14 -38.88
N PRO A 242 31.74 7.90 -37.58
CA PRO A 242 30.80 7.11 -36.80
C PRO A 242 29.44 7.81 -36.76
N VAL A 243 28.37 7.04 -36.70
CA VAL A 243 26.99 7.55 -36.64
C VAL A 243 26.20 6.86 -35.54
N GLU A 244 25.18 7.55 -35.06
CA GLU A 244 24.14 6.95 -34.21
C GLU A 244 23.30 5.94 -35.01
N ALA A 245 22.49 5.16 -34.29
CA ALA A 245 21.53 4.22 -34.86
C ALA A 245 20.51 3.84 -33.79
N ALA A 246 19.31 3.44 -34.20
CA ALA A 246 18.21 3.05 -33.32
C ALA A 246 17.62 1.68 -33.69
N VAL A 247 17.06 1.01 -32.70
CA VAL A 247 16.22 -0.20 -32.83
C VAL A 247 15.08 -0.15 -31.84
N TYR A 248 13.98 -0.83 -32.16
CA TYR A 248 12.79 -0.92 -31.32
C TYR A 248 12.51 -2.37 -30.95
N ILE A 249 12.19 -2.61 -29.68
CA ILE A 249 11.66 -3.90 -29.23
C ILE A 249 10.15 -3.76 -29.09
N THR A 250 9.41 -4.64 -29.76
CA THR A 250 7.96 -4.71 -29.68
C THR A 250 7.49 -5.93 -28.90
N TRP A 251 6.35 -5.80 -28.22
CA TRP A 251 5.56 -6.92 -27.74
C TRP A 251 4.31 -7.07 -28.60
N ASN A 252 3.99 -8.30 -29.01
CA ASN A 252 2.70 -8.63 -29.63
C ASN A 252 1.84 -9.42 -28.63
N LYS A 253 0.65 -8.90 -28.35
CA LYS A 253 -0.26 -9.45 -27.35
C LYS A 253 -0.91 -10.78 -27.76
N GLU A 254 -1.28 -10.96 -29.03
CA GLU A 254 -1.90 -12.20 -29.51
C GLU A 254 -0.90 -13.37 -29.49
N LYS A 255 0.33 -13.11 -29.93
CA LYS A 255 1.40 -14.11 -30.05
C LYS A 255 2.16 -14.35 -28.74
N HIS A 256 1.94 -13.50 -27.73
CA HIS A 256 2.69 -13.49 -26.46
C HIS A 256 4.22 -13.53 -26.69
N SER A 257 4.72 -12.68 -27.58
CA SER A 257 6.12 -12.73 -28.03
C SER A 257 6.72 -11.35 -28.27
N TYR A 258 8.00 -11.21 -27.96
CA TYR A 258 8.81 -10.07 -28.37
C TYR A 258 9.32 -10.20 -29.81
N ALA A 259 9.58 -9.05 -30.46
CA ALA A 259 10.33 -8.96 -31.71
C ALA A 259 11.23 -7.72 -31.71
N LEU A 260 12.41 -7.81 -32.30
CA LEU A 260 13.39 -6.73 -32.43
C LEU A 260 13.40 -6.21 -33.86
N HIS A 261 13.31 -4.88 -34.03
CA HIS A 261 13.17 -4.22 -35.32
C HIS A 261 14.17 -3.08 -35.48
N CYS A 262 14.84 -3.02 -36.63
CA CYS A 262 15.46 -1.79 -37.10
C CYS A 262 14.40 -0.98 -37.87
N PRO A 263 13.98 0.20 -37.37
CA PRO A 263 13.14 1.11 -38.15
C PRO A 263 13.93 1.69 -39.32
N ARG A 264 13.23 2.15 -40.37
CA ARG A 264 13.84 3.08 -41.33
C ARG A 264 14.28 4.33 -40.59
N GLN A 265 15.49 4.79 -40.86
CA GLN A 265 16.10 5.86 -40.07
C GLN A 265 17.14 6.64 -40.87
N ARG A 266 17.18 7.94 -40.59
CA ARG A 266 18.22 8.88 -41.02
C ARG A 266 19.18 9.07 -39.85
N VAL A 267 20.47 8.88 -40.09
CA VAL A 267 21.49 8.89 -39.03
C VAL A 267 22.62 9.85 -39.32
N SER A 268 23.10 10.49 -38.26
CA SER A 268 24.25 11.40 -38.27
C SER A 268 25.16 11.11 -37.07
N LEU A 269 26.18 11.93 -36.86
CA LEU A 269 27.08 11.85 -35.72
C LEU A 269 26.40 12.17 -34.36
N ALA A 270 25.24 12.84 -34.35
CA ALA A 270 24.65 13.39 -33.12
C ALA A 270 23.12 13.35 -33.08
N GLU A 271 22.49 12.62 -34.00
CA GLU A 271 21.05 12.40 -34.03
C GLU A 271 20.72 11.19 -34.90
N VAL A 272 19.76 10.38 -34.44
CA VAL A 272 19.01 9.41 -35.24
C VAL A 272 17.53 9.81 -35.34
N ARG A 273 17.03 9.98 -36.57
CA ARG A 273 15.61 10.19 -36.87
C ARG A 273 15.03 8.93 -37.46
N ALA A 274 14.34 8.14 -36.63
CA ALA A 274 13.69 6.91 -37.03
C ALA A 274 12.19 7.12 -37.34
N ASP A 275 11.73 6.49 -38.42
CA ASP A 275 10.33 6.51 -38.87
C ASP A 275 9.43 5.76 -37.89
N PHE A 276 8.18 6.23 -37.76
CA PHE A 276 7.13 5.46 -37.08
C PHE A 276 6.74 4.26 -37.95
N PRO A 277 6.97 3.01 -37.51
CA PRO A 277 6.94 1.86 -38.41
C PRO A 277 5.54 1.24 -38.56
N HIS A 278 5.24 0.77 -39.78
CA HIS A 278 3.96 0.15 -40.15
C HIS A 278 3.55 -1.09 -39.34
N PHE A 279 4.45 -1.74 -38.60
CA PHE A 279 4.05 -2.83 -37.71
C PHE A 279 3.18 -2.34 -36.53
N LEU A 280 3.09 -1.02 -36.29
CA LEU A 280 2.15 -0.42 -35.34
C LEU A 280 0.74 -0.21 -35.91
N ASP A 281 0.53 -0.48 -37.20
CA ASP A 281 -0.81 -0.58 -37.79
C ASP A 281 -1.57 -1.82 -37.26
N ASP A 282 -0.86 -2.78 -36.65
CA ASP A 282 -1.43 -3.90 -35.89
C ASP A 282 -1.85 -3.46 -34.46
N PRO A 283 -3.15 -3.54 -34.11
CA PRO A 283 -3.66 -3.11 -32.82
C PRO A 283 -3.17 -3.97 -31.64
N ASP A 284 -2.60 -5.16 -31.86
CA ASP A 284 -2.03 -6.01 -30.80
C ASP A 284 -0.49 -5.88 -30.64
N THR A 285 0.18 -5.11 -31.50
CA THR A 285 1.63 -4.83 -31.42
C THR A 285 1.93 -3.46 -30.81
N ARG A 286 2.84 -3.40 -29.83
CA ARG A 286 3.31 -2.14 -29.21
C ARG A 286 4.83 -2.14 -29.07
N ILE A 287 5.47 -0.98 -29.27
CA ILE A 287 6.86 -0.79 -28.85
C ILE A 287 6.88 -0.75 -27.31
N VAL A 288 7.77 -1.56 -26.72
CA VAL A 288 8.02 -1.61 -25.27
C VAL A 288 9.36 -0.98 -24.91
N VAL A 289 10.34 -1.05 -25.81
CA VAL A 289 11.66 -0.44 -25.62
C VAL A 289 12.10 0.29 -26.89
N TYR A 290 12.46 1.55 -26.75
CA TYR A 290 13.22 2.32 -27.73
C TYR A 290 14.70 2.26 -27.33
N ILE A 291 15.61 1.91 -28.24
CA ILE A 291 17.05 1.92 -27.95
C ILE A 291 17.78 2.68 -29.07
N HIS A 292 18.63 3.64 -28.71
CA HIS A 292 19.58 4.25 -29.64
C HIS A 292 21.03 4.17 -29.13
N SER A 293 21.96 4.46 -30.04
CA SER A 293 23.39 4.45 -29.76
C SER A 293 23.99 5.84 -29.78
N HIS A 294 24.96 6.06 -28.89
CA HIS A 294 25.84 7.23 -28.86
C HIS A 294 27.24 6.91 -29.40
N HIS A 295 27.37 5.90 -30.29
CA HIS A 295 28.63 5.43 -30.89
C HIS A 295 29.80 5.34 -29.90
N LEU A 296 30.72 6.31 -29.92
CA LEU A 296 31.94 6.40 -29.11
C LEU A 296 31.76 7.20 -27.81
N TRP A 297 30.67 7.95 -27.67
CA TRP A 297 30.35 8.77 -26.51
C TRP A 297 29.68 7.95 -25.37
N PRO A 298 29.63 8.48 -24.13
CA PRO A 298 28.94 7.83 -23.02
C PRO A 298 27.44 7.66 -23.25
N ALA A 299 26.84 6.66 -22.61
CA ALA A 299 25.41 6.37 -22.68
C ALA A 299 24.55 7.26 -21.77
N ASP A 300 24.77 8.58 -21.79
CA ASP A 300 24.03 9.53 -20.96
C ASP A 300 22.90 10.21 -21.74
N PHE A 301 21.68 10.18 -21.21
CA PHE A 301 20.53 10.86 -21.79
C PHE A 301 20.75 12.38 -21.86
N SER A 302 20.46 12.97 -23.01
CA SER A 302 20.52 14.41 -23.28
C SER A 302 19.18 15.09 -23.03
N GLY A 303 19.19 16.43 -22.97
CA GLY A 303 17.95 17.22 -22.91
C GLY A 303 17.07 17.10 -24.16
N GLN A 304 17.62 16.61 -25.29
CA GLN A 304 16.83 16.29 -26.49
C GLN A 304 16.10 14.95 -26.32
N ASP A 305 16.75 13.96 -25.69
CA ASP A 305 16.12 12.69 -25.32
C ASP A 305 15.02 12.94 -24.29
N ASP A 306 15.25 13.76 -23.27
CA ASP A 306 14.20 14.15 -22.29
C ASP A 306 12.97 14.78 -22.96
N ALA A 307 13.18 15.54 -24.04
CA ALA A 307 12.11 16.16 -24.82
C ALA A 307 11.39 15.17 -25.76
N ASN A 308 12.01 14.05 -26.11
CA ASN A 308 11.48 13.02 -27.01
C ASN A 308 10.83 11.85 -26.24
N ASP A 309 11.38 11.48 -25.09
CA ASP A 309 11.05 10.31 -24.25
C ASP A 309 9.76 10.53 -23.43
N LYS A 310 8.66 10.78 -24.13
CA LYS A 310 7.35 11.16 -23.56
C LYS A 310 6.31 10.04 -23.53
N ALA A 311 6.55 8.93 -24.23
CA ALA A 311 5.63 7.80 -24.22
C ALA A 311 5.82 6.96 -22.95
N PHE A 312 4.78 6.21 -22.57
CA PHE A 312 4.89 5.21 -21.51
C PHE A 312 5.57 3.95 -22.08
N ALA A 313 6.89 4.00 -22.16
CA ALA A 313 7.76 2.96 -22.68
C ALA A 313 9.12 3.01 -21.95
N VAL A 314 9.96 2.00 -22.17
CA VAL A 314 11.37 2.04 -21.77
C VAL A 314 12.20 2.66 -22.89
N TYR A 315 13.20 3.43 -22.50
CA TYR A 315 14.18 4.09 -23.35
C TYR A 315 15.57 3.61 -22.94
N GLY A 316 16.43 3.33 -23.92
CA GLY A 316 17.78 2.81 -23.71
C GLY A 316 18.80 3.56 -24.55
N VAL A 317 19.93 3.91 -23.94
CA VAL A 317 21.09 4.46 -24.65
C VAL A 317 22.25 3.48 -24.48
N ILE A 318 22.99 3.24 -25.56
CA ILE A 318 24.21 2.41 -25.55
C ILE A 318 25.38 3.20 -26.14
N GLY A 319 26.49 3.26 -25.42
CA GLY A 319 27.64 4.12 -25.74
C GLY A 319 28.99 3.43 -25.54
N ARG A 320 30.06 4.15 -25.88
CA ARG A 320 31.46 3.68 -25.84
C ARG A 320 31.68 2.34 -26.56
N LEU A 321 31.04 2.17 -27.72
CA LEU A 321 30.99 0.91 -28.49
C LEU A 321 32.36 0.46 -29.06
N ASN A 322 33.36 1.34 -29.03
CA ASN A 322 34.76 1.04 -29.31
C ASN A 322 35.52 0.39 -28.13
N LEU A 323 34.94 0.34 -26.93
CA LEU A 323 35.56 -0.23 -25.75
C LEU A 323 35.14 -1.70 -25.52
N PRO A 324 35.98 -2.53 -24.85
CA PRO A 324 35.58 -3.88 -24.43
C PRO A 324 34.41 -3.91 -23.44
N MET A 325 34.29 -2.86 -22.62
CA MET A 325 33.17 -2.62 -21.71
C MET A 325 32.42 -1.38 -22.21
N ILE A 326 31.21 -1.61 -22.70
CA ILE A 326 30.30 -0.57 -23.22
C ILE A 326 29.51 0.07 -22.08
N ASP A 327 29.06 1.30 -22.29
CA ASP A 327 28.08 1.92 -21.39
C ASP A 327 26.67 1.56 -21.86
N MET A 328 25.74 1.32 -20.93
CA MET A 328 24.31 1.25 -21.23
C MET A 328 23.50 1.84 -20.07
N ARG A 329 22.45 2.59 -20.38
CA ARG A 329 21.49 3.11 -19.41
C ARG A 329 20.08 2.93 -19.94
N PHE A 330 19.14 2.56 -19.06
CA PHE A 330 17.73 2.44 -19.41
C PHE A 330 16.87 3.25 -18.43
N ARG A 331 15.74 3.78 -18.93
CA ARG A 331 14.76 4.51 -18.13
C ARG A 331 13.34 4.28 -18.64
N ALA A 332 12.35 4.28 -17.76
CA ALA A 332 10.94 4.24 -18.12
C ALA A 332 10.34 5.66 -18.06
N GLY A 333 9.63 6.07 -19.12
CA GLY A 333 8.89 7.34 -19.13
C GLY A 333 7.62 7.27 -18.29
N PHE A 334 7.43 8.21 -17.36
CA PHE A 334 6.28 8.27 -16.46
C PHE A 334 5.84 9.71 -16.21
N ASN A 335 4.71 10.13 -16.79
CA ASN A 335 4.06 11.43 -16.52
C ASN A 335 4.99 12.66 -16.64
N GLY A 336 5.94 12.64 -17.59
CA GLY A 336 6.92 13.72 -17.78
C GLY A 336 8.12 13.67 -16.81
N GLN A 337 8.28 12.57 -16.09
CA GLN A 337 9.47 12.17 -15.34
C GLN A 337 10.01 10.86 -15.93
N HIS A 338 11.18 10.43 -15.45
CA HIS A 338 11.78 9.14 -15.81
C HIS A 338 12.21 8.37 -14.56
N TYR A 339 12.03 7.04 -14.59
CA TYR A 339 12.57 6.12 -13.58
C TYR A 339 13.73 5.35 -14.19
N GLU A 340 14.86 5.27 -13.50
CA GLU A 340 16.00 4.44 -13.94
C GLU A 340 15.61 2.95 -13.89
N VAL A 341 16.02 2.19 -14.90
CA VAL A 341 15.74 0.75 -15.04
C VAL A 341 17.08 0.04 -15.28
N SER A 342 17.36 -1.03 -14.55
CA SER A 342 18.56 -1.83 -14.83
C SER A 342 18.31 -2.79 -15.99
N ALA A 343 19.36 -3.05 -16.78
CA ALA A 343 19.28 -4.05 -17.86
C ALA A 343 18.84 -5.45 -17.34
N LYS A 344 19.15 -5.78 -16.08
CA LYS A 344 18.77 -7.05 -15.45
C LYS A 344 17.30 -7.16 -15.06
N GLU A 345 16.58 -6.04 -14.93
CA GLU A 345 15.12 -6.05 -14.72
C GLU A 345 14.39 -6.24 -16.05
N LEU A 346 14.97 -5.74 -17.14
CA LEU A 346 14.36 -5.73 -18.47
C LEU A 346 14.66 -6.99 -19.30
N PHE A 347 15.88 -7.51 -19.23
CA PHE A 347 16.36 -8.62 -20.07
C PHE A 347 16.68 -9.87 -19.25
N ASP A 348 16.41 -11.05 -19.82
CA ASP A 348 16.95 -12.32 -19.34
C ASP A 348 18.34 -12.57 -19.95
N PHE A 349 19.26 -13.03 -19.13
CA PHE A 349 20.63 -13.33 -19.50
C PHE A 349 21.01 -14.80 -19.24
N SER A 350 20.03 -15.68 -18.96
CA SER A 350 20.26 -17.09 -18.63
C SER A 350 21.03 -17.86 -19.70
N ASP A 351 20.63 -17.73 -20.96
CA ASP A 351 21.10 -18.55 -22.10
C ASP A 351 21.86 -17.73 -23.15
N VAL A 352 22.18 -16.46 -22.84
CA VAL A 352 22.72 -15.49 -23.79
C VAL A 352 24.15 -15.81 -24.19
N THR A 353 24.34 -16.07 -25.49
CA THR A 353 25.66 -16.20 -26.11
C THR A 353 26.07 -14.91 -26.80
N TYR A 354 27.34 -14.48 -26.63
CA TYR A 354 27.88 -13.32 -27.35
C TYR A 354 27.89 -13.57 -28.87
N SER A 355 27.47 -12.56 -29.63
CA SER A 355 27.46 -12.59 -31.10
C SER A 355 27.74 -11.19 -31.66
N ASP A 356 28.54 -11.13 -32.72
CA ASP A 356 28.72 -9.92 -33.55
C ASP A 356 27.76 -9.89 -34.75
N GLN A 357 26.72 -10.74 -34.76
CA GLN A 357 25.77 -10.86 -35.87
C GLN A 357 24.46 -10.10 -35.62
N PHE A 358 23.97 -9.44 -36.66
CA PHE A 358 22.66 -8.81 -36.75
C PHE A 358 22.07 -9.05 -38.16
N PRO A 359 20.76 -8.84 -38.37
CA PRO A 359 20.11 -9.10 -39.65
C PRO A 359 20.60 -8.10 -40.71
N LEU A 360 21.20 -8.60 -41.80
CA LEU A 360 21.88 -7.76 -42.80
C LEU A 360 20.89 -6.85 -43.56
N GLU A 361 19.62 -7.23 -43.62
CA GLU A 361 18.53 -6.41 -44.16
C GLU A 361 18.35 -5.07 -43.40
N TRP A 362 18.79 -4.98 -42.15
CA TRP A 362 18.77 -3.72 -41.39
C TRP A 362 19.69 -2.65 -41.99
N LEU A 363 20.74 -3.04 -42.74
CA LEU A 363 21.59 -2.08 -43.45
C LEU A 363 20.82 -1.30 -44.51
N ALA A 364 19.77 -1.89 -45.09
CA ALA A 364 18.90 -1.20 -46.06
C ALA A 364 17.86 -0.27 -45.39
N CYS A 365 17.80 -0.24 -44.05
CA CYS A 365 16.95 0.66 -43.29
C CYS A 365 17.66 1.95 -42.84
N VAL A 366 18.99 2.04 -42.99
CA VAL A 366 19.80 3.16 -42.48
C VAL A 366 20.28 4.06 -43.62
N GLU A 367 19.80 5.29 -43.65
CA GLU A 367 20.24 6.37 -44.54
C GLU A 367 21.22 7.29 -43.76
N ARG A 368 22.49 7.38 -44.17
CA ARG A 368 23.48 8.28 -43.54
C ARG A 368 23.39 9.67 -44.17
N GLU A 369 23.30 10.72 -43.35
CA GLU A 369 23.28 12.15 -43.76
C GLU A 369 24.67 12.80 -43.73
#